data_AF-A0A8S2PZV1-F1
#
_entry.id   AF-A0A8S2PZV1-F1
#
_cell.length_a   1.000
_cell.length_b   1.000
_cell.length_c   1.000
_cell.angle_alpha   90.00
_cell.angle_beta   90.00
_cell.angle_gamma   90.00
#
_symmetry.space_group_name_H-M   'P 1'
#
loop_
_entity.id
_entity.type
_entity.pdbx_description
1 polymer ?
#
loop_
_entity_poly.entity_id
_entity_poly.type
_entity_poly.pdbx_seq_one_letter_code
_entity_poly.pdbx_strand_id
1 'polypeptide(L)'
;SHLVANLQNKVAYALEKCKNPKDDLTCDESAAIYLYTLQWTEGENSFYTMFNRASRNENRTQLIPYYNYLNLFLLAMNKLPAV
;
A
#
# COMPACT_ATOMS: atom_id res chain seq x y z
N SER A 1 -15.68 3.71 9.47
CA SER A 1 -15.75 4.76 8.44
C SER A 1 -15.72 4.11 7.06
N HIS A 2 -16.43 4.63 6.08
CA HIS A 2 -16.46 4.09 4.69
C HIS A 2 -15.07 3.97 4.04
N LEU A 3 -14.12 4.80 4.48
CA LEU A 3 -12.73 4.78 4.02
C LEU A 3 -12.00 3.45 4.32
N VAL A 4 -12.27 2.83 5.48
CA VAL A 4 -11.62 1.58 5.91
C VAL A 4 -12.14 0.39 5.10
N ALA A 5 -13.44 0.36 4.79
CA ALA A 5 -14.03 -0.68 3.95
C ALA A 5 -13.49 -0.61 2.51
N ASN A 6 -13.31 0.60 1.97
CA ASN A 6 -12.71 0.80 0.65
C ASN A 6 -11.25 0.32 0.61
N LEU A 7 -10.47 0.56 1.66
CA LEU A 7 -9.09 0.10 1.74
C LEU A 7 -9.00 -1.43 1.75
N GLN A 8 -9.83 -2.13 2.53
CA GLN A 8 -9.84 -3.60 2.57
C GLN A 8 -10.14 -4.23 1.21
N ASN A 9 -11.11 -3.67 0.48
CA ASN A 9 -11.43 -4.12 -0.88
C ASN A 9 -10.24 -3.91 -1.85
N LYS A 10 -9.50 -2.80 -1.70
CA LYS A 10 -8.32 -2.53 -2.53
C LYS A 10 -7.14 -3.43 -2.17
N VAL A 11 -6.97 -3.80 -0.90
CA VAL A 11 -6.00 -4.81 -0.45
C VAL A 11 -6.32 -6.17 -1.07
N ALA A 12 -7.57 -6.62 -0.97
CA ALA A 12 -8.00 -7.90 -1.56
C ALA A 12 -7.79 -7.91 -3.08
N TYR A 13 -8.11 -6.81 -3.75
CA TYR A 13 -7.87 -6.64 -5.18
C TYR A 13 -6.38 -6.70 -5.55
N ALA A 14 -5.51 -6.03 -4.78
CA ALA A 14 -4.07 -6.07 -4.99
C ALA A 14 -3.50 -7.49 -4.83
N LEU A 15 -3.91 -8.20 -3.77
CA LEU A 15 -3.52 -9.60 -3.55
C LEU A 15 -3.96 -10.49 -4.71
N GLU A 16 -5.16 -10.29 -5.24
CA GLU A 16 -5.64 -11.05 -6.38
C GLU A 16 -4.83 -10.80 -7.65
N LYS A 17 -4.43 -9.56 -7.91
CA LYS A 17 -3.57 -9.21 -9.05
C LYS A 17 -2.15 -9.73 -8.92
N CYS A 18 -1.68 -9.95 -7.69
CA CYS A 18 -0.31 -10.34 -7.39
C CYS A 18 -0.13 -11.82 -7.00
N LYS A 19 -1.13 -12.68 -7.28
CA LYS A 19 -1.09 -14.13 -6.98
C LYS A 19 0.13 -14.88 -7.56
N ASN A 20 0.72 -14.37 -8.64
CA ASN A 20 1.90 -14.95 -9.29
C ASN A 20 3.03 -13.91 -9.28
N PRO A 21 3.71 -13.71 -8.15
CA PRO A 21 4.76 -12.70 -8.04
C PRO A 21 6.01 -13.07 -8.86
N LYS A 22 6.82 -12.07 -9.17
CA LYS A 22 8.11 -12.19 -9.86
C LYS A 22 9.21 -11.52 -9.02
N ASP A 23 10.45 -11.58 -9.50
CA ASP A 23 11.57 -10.83 -8.92
C ASP A 23 11.83 -11.18 -7.44
N ASP A 24 11.63 -12.46 -7.08
CA ASP A 24 11.74 -13.02 -5.72
C ASP A 24 10.88 -12.32 -4.65
N LEU A 25 9.84 -11.61 -5.10
CA LEU A 25 8.82 -11.04 -4.24
C LEU A 25 7.82 -12.10 -3.77
N THR A 26 7.30 -11.92 -2.58
CA THR A 26 6.09 -12.63 -2.14
C THR A 26 4.84 -11.99 -2.75
N CYS A 27 3.71 -12.71 -2.67
CA CYS A 27 2.40 -12.16 -3.06
C CYS A 27 2.09 -10.87 -2.30
N ASP A 28 2.36 -10.85 -0.99
CA ASP A 28 2.12 -9.69 -0.12
C ASP A 28 3.02 -8.50 -0.48
N GLU A 29 4.28 -8.74 -0.78
CA GLU A 29 5.23 -7.71 -1.20
C GLU A 29 4.84 -7.09 -2.55
N SER A 30 4.51 -7.93 -3.53
CA SER A 30 3.99 -7.48 -4.83
C SER A 30 2.69 -6.70 -4.67
N ALA A 31 1.77 -7.18 -3.83
CA ALA A 31 0.50 -6.51 -3.54
C ALA A 31 0.70 -5.17 -2.82
N ALA A 32 1.69 -5.06 -1.92
CA ALA A 32 2.02 -3.82 -1.25
C ALA A 32 2.49 -2.75 -2.24
N ILE A 33 3.38 -3.11 -3.18
CA ILE A 33 3.84 -2.23 -4.27
C ILE A 33 2.66 -1.85 -5.17
N TYR A 34 1.85 -2.83 -5.60
CA TYR A 34 0.68 -2.59 -6.44
C TYR A 34 -0.31 -1.64 -5.77
N LEU A 35 -0.61 -1.85 -4.49
CA LEU A 35 -1.53 -1.00 -3.72
C LEU A 35 -1.02 0.44 -3.61
N TYR A 36 0.29 0.64 -3.49
CA TYR A 36 0.90 1.97 -3.43
C TYR A 36 0.69 2.75 -4.73
N THR A 37 0.81 2.08 -5.87
CA THR A 37 0.78 2.69 -7.22
C THR A 37 -0.62 2.72 -7.84
N LEU A 38 -1.57 1.95 -7.29
CA LEU A 38 -2.94 1.88 -7.80
C LEU A 38 -3.69 3.20 -7.62
N GLN A 39 -4.08 3.82 -8.73
CA GLN A 39 -5.06 4.91 -8.74
C GLN A 39 -6.47 4.35 -8.47
N TRP A 40 -7.23 5.01 -7.60
CA TRP A 40 -8.64 4.62 -7.37
C TRP A 40 -9.54 5.49 -8.23
N THR A 41 -10.67 4.91 -8.65
CA THR A 41 -11.58 5.48 -9.65
C THR A 41 -12.43 6.65 -9.15
N GLU A 42 -12.37 7.01 -7.85
CA GLU A 42 -13.17 8.09 -7.26
C GLU A 42 -12.34 9.09 -6.45
N GLY A 43 -12.36 10.35 -6.86
CA GLY A 43 -12.24 11.54 -5.98
C GLY A 43 -10.94 11.69 -5.18
N GLU A 44 -9.78 11.56 -5.82
CA GLU A 44 -8.42 11.83 -5.27
C GLU A 44 -7.85 10.86 -4.23
N ASN A 45 -8.56 9.79 -3.89
CA ASN A 45 -8.05 8.86 -2.87
C ASN A 45 -7.24 7.75 -3.53
N SER A 46 -5.99 7.61 -3.13
CA SER A 46 -5.18 6.40 -3.32
C SER A 46 -4.56 6.06 -1.98
N PHE A 47 -3.98 4.86 -1.86
CA PHE A 47 -3.21 4.51 -0.67
C PHE A 47 -2.12 5.56 -0.41
N TYR A 48 -1.38 5.94 -1.46
CA TYR A 48 -0.37 6.99 -1.40
C TYR A 48 -0.92 8.33 -0.88
N THR A 49 -2.07 8.80 -1.38
CA THR A 49 -2.67 10.06 -0.93
C THR A 49 -3.10 9.98 0.54
N MET A 50 -3.70 8.87 0.96
CA MET A 50 -4.10 8.65 2.36
C MET A 50 -2.89 8.64 3.28
N PHE A 51 -1.85 7.90 2.90
CA PHE A 51 -0.60 7.82 3.65
C PHE A 51 0.08 9.18 3.76
N ASN A 52 0.21 9.93 2.67
CA ASN A 52 0.82 11.26 2.70
C ASN A 52 0.04 12.26 3.56
N ARG A 53 -1.29 12.21 3.53
CA ARG A 53 -2.12 13.03 4.42
C ARG A 53 -1.85 12.70 5.88
N ALA A 54 -1.75 11.41 6.23
CA ALA A 54 -1.40 10.97 7.59
C ALA A 54 0.04 11.38 7.98
N SER A 55 1.00 11.30 7.04
CA SER A 55 2.41 11.64 7.27
C SER A 55 2.65 13.13 7.50
N ARG A 56 1.88 13.98 6.80
CA ARG A 56 1.92 15.43 6.95
C ARG A 56 1.11 15.94 8.15
N ASN A 57 0.34 15.08 8.80
CA ASN A 57 -0.37 15.44 10.02
C ASN A 57 0.61 15.57 11.20
N GLU A 58 0.44 16.61 12.02
CA GLU A 58 1.24 16.82 13.23
C GLU A 58 1.02 15.70 14.24
N ASN A 59 -0.18 15.13 14.28
CA ASN A 59 -0.49 13.98 15.11
C ASN A 59 0.10 12.68 14.53
N ARG A 60 1.30 12.34 15.00
CA ARG A 60 2.03 11.12 14.62
C ARG A 60 1.29 9.82 14.89
N THR A 61 0.30 9.80 15.79
CA THR A 61 -0.51 8.59 16.03
C THR A 61 -1.32 8.17 14.80
N GLN A 62 -1.59 9.09 13.86
CA GLN A 62 -2.25 8.78 12.59
C GLN A 62 -1.41 7.89 11.67
N LEU A 63 -0.11 7.77 11.90
CA LEU A 63 0.78 6.89 11.13
C LEU A 63 0.81 5.44 11.63
N ILE A 64 0.44 5.20 12.89
CA ILE A 64 0.47 3.87 13.52
C ILE A 64 -0.26 2.80 12.67
N PRO A 65 -1.45 3.07 12.09
CA PRO A 65 -2.15 2.09 11.27
C PRO A 65 -1.38 1.66 10.00
N TYR A 66 -0.41 2.46 9.56
CA TYR A 66 0.34 2.25 8.32
C TYR A 66 1.68 1.55 8.54
N TYR A 67 2.14 1.36 9.79
CA TYR A 67 3.49 0.85 10.08
C TYR A 67 3.77 -0.53 9.47
N ASN A 68 2.86 -1.48 9.64
CA ASN A 68 3.04 -2.83 9.09
C ASN A 68 3.08 -2.80 7.56
N TYR A 69 2.23 -1.97 6.95
CA TYR A 69 2.25 -1.77 5.50
C TYR A 69 3.58 -1.16 5.04
N LEU A 70 4.07 -0.12 5.71
CA LEU A 70 5.32 0.55 5.34
C LEU A 70 6.52 -0.39 5.44
N ASN A 71 6.59 -1.19 6.52
CA ASN A 71 7.64 -2.19 6.67
C ASN A 71 7.62 -3.18 5.50
N LEU A 72 6.44 -3.71 5.15
CA LEU A 72 6.27 -4.62 4.02
C LEU A 72 6.66 -3.97 2.69
N PHE A 73 6.21 -2.74 2.45
CA PHE A 73 6.52 -1.98 1.24
C PHE A 73 8.02 -1.72 1.11
N LEU A 74 8.69 -1.28 2.17
CA LEU A 74 10.14 -1.04 2.17
C LEU A 74 10.94 -2.33 1.97
N LEU A 75 10.50 -3.44 2.59
CA LEU A 75 11.09 -4.77 2.36
C LEU A 75 10.97 -5.19 0.90
N ALA A 76 9.79 -5.02 0.29
CA ALA A 76 9.54 -5.33 -1.12
C ALA A 76 10.43 -4.49 -2.04
N MET A 77 10.51 -3.17 -1.79
CA MET A 77 11.34 -2.26 -2.57
C MET A 77 12.84 -2.57 -2.48
N ASN A 78 13.33 -3.03 -1.32
CA ASN A 78 14.73 -3.43 -1.14
C ASN A 78 15.13 -4.68 -1.92
N LYS A 79 14.17 -5.52 -2.33
CA LYS A 79 14.42 -6.70 -3.17
C LYS A 79 14.54 -6.38 -4.65
N LEU A 80 13.95 -5.26 -5.07
CA LEU A 80 14.01 -4.84 -6.46
C LEU A 80 15.42 -4.32 -6.78
N PRO A 81 15.94 -4.55 -7.99
CA PRO A 81 17.22 -4.00 -8.40
C PRO A 81 17.16 -2.47 -8.32
N ALA A 82 18.14 -1.87 -7.66
CA ALA A 82 18.36 -0.44 -7.75
C ALA A 82 18.69 -0.08 -9.21
N VAL A 83 17.98 0.89 -9.77
CA VAL A 83 18.25 1.45 -11.10
C VAL A 83 19.53 2.28 -11.06
#